data_AF-A0AAW9BQ93-F1
#
_entry.id   AF-A0AAW9BQ93-F1
#
_cell.length_a   1.000
_cell.length_b   1.000
_cell.length_c   1.000
_cell.angle_alpha   90.00
_cell.angle_beta   90.00
_cell.angle_gamma   90.00
#
_symmetry.space_group_name_H-M   'P 1'
#
loop_
_entity.id
_entity.type
_entity.pdbx_description
1 polymer ?
#
loop_
_entity_poly.entity_id
_entity_poly.type
_entity_poly.pdbx_seq_one_letter_code
_entity_poly.pdbx_strand_id
1 'polypeptide(L)'
;PVELEIVYQDEYFVAVNKPAGMLVHRSWLDKHETQFVMQTLRDQIGQHVFPLHRLDRPTSGVLVFALSSEVASQVMPMFAEHKMEKTYHAIVRGWIEEEGVLDYALKVELDKIADKFASQEKEAQEAVTAYKPLAKVEVPYSTGKFPTTRYCLMEMKPKTGRKHQLRRHMAHLRHPIVGDTTHGDGKHNKLYRT
;
A
#
# COMPACT_ATOMS: atom_id res chain seq x y z
N PRO A 1 0.89 -9.70 -23.54
CA PRO A 1 1.74 -9.35 -22.38
C PRO A 1 1.19 -8.10 -21.71
N VAL A 2 1.14 -8.04 -20.38
CA VAL A 2 0.78 -6.80 -19.69
C VAL A 2 1.95 -5.83 -19.84
N GLU A 3 1.70 -4.64 -20.35
CA GLU A 3 2.69 -3.56 -20.45
C GLU A 3 2.57 -2.68 -19.21
N LEU A 4 3.70 -2.39 -18.55
CA LEU A 4 3.75 -1.51 -17.40
C LEU A 4 3.97 -0.08 -17.87
N GLU A 5 3.15 0.84 -17.38
CA GLU A 5 3.34 2.27 -17.58
C GLU A 5 4.62 2.72 -16.85
N ILE A 6 5.66 3.06 -17.61
CA ILE A 6 6.89 3.68 -17.09
C ILE A 6 6.62 5.18 -16.94
N VAL A 7 6.67 5.66 -15.70
CA VAL A 7 6.46 7.08 -15.38
C VAL A 7 7.78 7.86 -15.27
N TYR A 8 8.90 7.14 -15.14
CA TYR A 8 10.24 7.70 -15.10
C TYR A 8 11.29 6.64 -15.45
N GLN A 9 12.33 7.03 -16.17
CA GLN A 9 13.51 6.19 -16.42
C GLN A 9 14.73 7.05 -16.71
N ASP A 10 15.85 6.75 -16.04
CA ASP A 10 17.17 7.29 -16.31
C ASP A 10 18.22 6.16 -16.33
N GLU A 11 19.52 6.49 -16.23
CA GLU A 11 20.62 5.53 -16.22
C GLU A 11 20.72 4.68 -14.93
N TYR A 12 20.09 5.12 -13.84
CA TYR A 12 20.19 4.51 -12.51
C TYR A 12 18.86 3.92 -12.01
N PHE A 13 17.73 4.48 -12.41
CA PHE A 13 16.41 4.19 -11.88
C PHE A 13 15.36 4.02 -12.97
N VAL A 14 14.35 3.23 -12.63
CA VAL A 14 13.09 3.15 -13.37
C VAL A 14 11.93 3.14 -12.39
N ALA A 15 10.89 3.93 -12.65
CA ALA A 15 9.67 3.94 -11.88
C ALA A 15 8.48 3.61 -12.76
N VAL A 16 7.60 2.76 -12.26
CA VAL A 16 6.37 2.36 -12.95
C VAL A 16 5.14 2.71 -12.15
N ASN A 17 4.03 2.95 -12.84
CA ASN A 17 2.72 2.94 -12.24
C ASN A 17 2.23 1.48 -12.13
N LYS A 18 2.46 0.87 -10.98
CA LYS A 18 2.04 -0.50 -10.72
C LYS A 18 0.50 -0.58 -10.75
N PRO A 19 -0.11 -1.50 -11.53
CA PRO A 19 -1.55 -1.72 -11.47
C PRO A 19 -1.96 -2.41 -10.16
N ALA A 20 -3.19 -2.14 -9.70
CA ALA A 20 -3.79 -2.89 -8.60
C ALA A 20 -3.98 -4.36 -9.00
N GLY A 21 -3.81 -5.28 -8.05
CA GLY A 21 -3.96 -6.72 -8.26
C GLY A 21 -2.67 -7.47 -8.61
N MET A 22 -1.63 -6.77 -9.08
CA MET A 22 -0.36 -7.39 -9.43
C MET A 22 0.60 -7.51 -8.23
N LEU A 23 1.34 -8.60 -8.12
CA LEU A 23 2.41 -8.76 -7.11
C LEU A 23 3.73 -8.15 -7.60
N VAL A 24 4.52 -7.60 -6.68
CA VAL A 24 5.83 -6.99 -7.03
C VAL A 24 6.84 -8.05 -7.46
N HIS A 25 6.98 -9.12 -6.68
CA HIS A 25 7.88 -10.25 -6.90
C HIS A 25 7.17 -11.57 -6.61
N ARG A 26 7.75 -12.67 -7.09
CA ARG A 26 7.28 -14.03 -6.80
C ARG A 26 7.16 -14.22 -5.29
N SER A 27 5.96 -14.56 -4.84
CA SER A 27 5.69 -14.81 -3.44
C SER A 27 4.96 -16.14 -3.30
N TRP A 28 5.24 -16.84 -2.20
CA TRP A 28 4.54 -18.06 -1.81
C TRP A 28 3.03 -17.83 -1.56
N LEU A 29 2.63 -16.57 -1.39
CA LEU A 29 1.24 -16.13 -1.19
C LEU A 29 0.32 -16.48 -2.37
N ASP A 30 0.88 -16.61 -3.58
CA ASP A 30 0.13 -17.03 -4.76
C ASP A 30 1.02 -17.87 -5.68
N LYS A 31 1.01 -19.19 -5.48
CA LYS A 31 1.82 -20.14 -6.26
C LYS A 31 1.39 -20.25 -7.72
N HIS A 32 0.17 -19.79 -8.05
CA HIS A 32 -0.40 -19.87 -9.40
C HIS A 32 -0.20 -18.58 -10.18
N GLU A 33 0.07 -17.46 -9.49
CA GLU A 33 0.42 -16.21 -10.15
C GLU A 33 1.74 -16.37 -10.91
N THR A 34 1.74 -15.94 -12.17
CA THR A 34 2.92 -16.03 -13.04
C THR A 34 3.40 -14.67 -13.51
N GLN A 35 2.61 -13.62 -13.27
CA GLN A 35 2.93 -12.25 -13.67
C GLN A 35 3.26 -11.39 -12.46
N PHE A 36 4.45 -10.80 -12.48
CA PHE A 36 5.00 -10.00 -11.39
C PHE A 36 5.63 -8.75 -11.96
N VAL A 37 5.48 -7.60 -11.28
CA VAL A 37 5.98 -6.31 -11.78
C VAL A 37 7.46 -6.40 -12.14
N MET A 38 8.27 -7.02 -11.29
CA MET A 38 9.71 -7.15 -11.50
C MET A 38 10.06 -7.96 -12.75
N GLN A 39 9.35 -9.07 -13.01
CA GLN A 39 9.59 -9.90 -14.19
C GLN A 39 9.10 -9.20 -15.46
N THR A 40 7.89 -8.64 -15.42
CA THR A 40 7.29 -7.90 -16.54
C THR A 40 8.15 -6.70 -16.93
N LEU A 41 8.60 -5.90 -15.96
CA LEU A 41 9.45 -4.74 -16.21
C LEU A 41 10.80 -5.15 -16.79
N ARG A 42 11.45 -6.16 -16.21
CA ARG A 42 12.72 -6.70 -16.73
C ARG A 42 12.59 -7.10 -18.20
N ASP A 43 11.53 -7.83 -18.53
CA ASP A 43 11.31 -8.33 -19.89
C ASP A 43 10.96 -7.17 -20.85
N GLN A 44 10.24 -6.15 -20.36
CA GLN A 44 9.87 -4.95 -21.13
C GLN A 44 11.06 -4.05 -21.47
N ILE A 45 12.01 -3.87 -20.55
CA ILE A 45 13.20 -3.01 -20.77
C ILE A 45 14.46 -3.79 -21.17
N GLY A 46 14.41 -5.13 -21.17
CA GLY A 46 15.55 -5.98 -21.50
C GLY A 46 16.70 -5.96 -20.48
N GLN A 47 16.45 -5.50 -19.25
CA GLN A 47 17.47 -5.30 -18.21
C GLN A 47 16.98 -5.76 -16.84
N HIS A 48 17.87 -6.33 -16.02
CA HIS A 48 17.56 -6.68 -14.65
C HIS A 48 17.26 -5.44 -13.79
N VAL A 49 16.24 -5.53 -12.95
CA VAL A 49 15.80 -4.45 -12.06
C VAL A 49 15.83 -4.89 -10.59
N PHE A 50 16.10 -3.96 -9.69
CA PHE A 50 16.22 -4.20 -8.26
C PHE A 50 15.16 -3.38 -7.51
N PRO A 51 14.15 -3.99 -6.88
CA PRO A 51 13.07 -3.25 -6.21
C PRO A 51 13.61 -2.51 -4.98
N LEU A 52 13.33 -1.21 -4.88
CA LEU A 52 13.76 -0.39 -3.73
C LEU A 52 12.74 -0.40 -2.58
N HIS A 53 11.47 -0.67 -2.91
CA HIS A 53 10.39 -0.84 -1.96
C HIS A 53 9.31 -1.77 -2.53
N ARG A 54 8.21 -1.95 -1.79
CA ARG A 54 7.06 -2.75 -2.23
C ARG A 54 5.74 -2.02 -1.97
N LEU A 55 4.77 -2.36 -2.79
CA LEU A 55 3.35 -2.06 -2.60
C LEU A 55 2.60 -3.37 -2.39
N ASP A 56 1.52 -3.35 -1.59
CA ASP A 56 0.66 -4.51 -1.42
C ASP A 56 -0.01 -4.87 -2.76
N ARG A 57 -0.43 -6.14 -2.94
CA ARG A 57 -1.10 -6.62 -4.16
C ARG A 57 -2.24 -5.69 -4.61
N PRO A 58 -3.23 -5.34 -3.75
CA PRO A 58 -4.33 -4.47 -4.16
C PRO A 58 -3.95 -2.99 -4.35
N THR A 59 -2.76 -2.57 -3.92
CA THR A 59 -2.33 -1.17 -4.00
C THR A 59 -1.73 -0.88 -5.38
N SER A 60 -2.23 0.15 -6.06
CA SER A 60 -1.63 0.71 -7.27
C SER A 60 -0.67 1.87 -6.95
N GLY A 61 0.05 2.33 -7.96
CA GLY A 61 0.83 3.57 -7.91
C GLY A 61 2.32 3.36 -8.12
N VAL A 62 3.09 4.40 -7.79
CA VAL A 62 4.52 4.48 -8.11
C VAL A 62 5.32 3.40 -7.37
N LEU A 63 6.07 2.62 -8.14
CA LEU A 63 7.03 1.64 -7.64
C LEU A 63 8.37 1.88 -8.31
N VAL A 64 9.41 2.11 -7.49
CA VAL A 64 10.76 2.45 -7.97
C VAL A 64 11.69 1.26 -7.89
N PHE A 65 12.49 1.08 -8.94
CA PHE A 65 13.55 0.10 -9.06
C PHE A 65 14.87 0.78 -9.39
N ALA A 66 15.96 0.23 -8.88
CA ALA A 66 17.30 0.54 -9.36
C ALA A 66 17.66 -0.37 -10.55
N LEU A 67 18.52 0.13 -11.42
CA LEU A 67 19.00 -0.54 -12.63
C LEU A 67 20.32 -1.32 -12.41
N SER A 68 20.91 -1.21 -11.22
CA SER A 68 22.05 -2.02 -10.77
C SER A 68 21.95 -2.36 -9.28
N SER A 69 22.64 -3.43 -8.87
CA SER A 69 22.71 -3.84 -7.46
C SER A 69 23.47 -2.81 -6.60
N GLU A 70 24.45 -2.12 -7.20
CA GLU A 70 25.21 -1.06 -6.54
C GLU A 70 24.35 0.16 -6.23
N VAL A 71 23.56 0.65 -7.20
CA VAL A 71 22.61 1.74 -6.95
C VAL A 71 21.59 1.30 -5.90
N ALA A 72 21.11 0.05 -5.98
CA ALA A 72 20.15 -0.48 -5.01
C ALA A 72 20.71 -0.47 -3.58
N SER A 73 21.97 -0.89 -3.38
CA SER A 73 22.59 -0.94 -2.06
C SER A 73 22.84 0.44 -1.46
N GLN A 74 23.11 1.45 -2.30
CA GLN A 74 23.28 2.84 -1.86
C GLN A 74 21.96 3.51 -1.44
N VAL A 75 20.84 3.16 -2.09
CA VAL A 75 19.56 3.83 -1.89
C VAL A 75 18.65 3.13 -0.88
N MET A 76 18.75 1.81 -0.74
CA MET A 76 17.96 1.06 0.25
C MET A 76 18.04 1.61 1.70
N PRO A 77 19.20 2.06 2.21
CA PRO A 77 19.29 2.70 3.53
C PRO A 77 18.36 3.91 3.69
N MET A 78 18.12 4.70 2.64
CA MET A 78 17.21 5.85 2.71
C MET A 78 15.76 5.44 2.97
N PHE A 79 15.33 4.26 2.48
CA PHE A 79 14.01 3.71 2.80
C PHE A 79 13.94 3.22 4.25
N ALA A 80 15.01 2.58 4.73
CA ALA A 80 15.12 2.08 6.10
C ALA A 80 15.14 3.23 7.13
N GLU A 81 15.84 4.32 6.81
CA GLU A 81 15.96 5.54 7.61
C GLU A 81 14.78 6.52 7.43
N HIS A 82 13.75 6.12 6.68
CA HIS A 82 12.54 6.92 6.46
C HIS A 82 12.80 8.31 5.84
N LYS A 83 13.85 8.43 5.03
CA LYS A 83 14.22 9.68 4.31
C LYS A 83 13.38 9.91 3.05
N MET A 84 12.59 8.93 2.63
CA MET A 84 11.73 9.01 1.45
C MET A 84 10.32 9.46 1.81
N GLU A 85 9.87 10.54 1.18
CA GLU A 85 8.49 10.99 1.27
C GLU A 85 7.60 10.19 0.32
N LYS A 86 6.52 9.64 0.86
CA LYS A 86 5.52 8.88 0.08
C LYS A 86 4.16 9.47 0.36
N THR A 87 3.39 9.67 -0.70
CA THR A 87 2.02 10.20 -0.63
C THR A 87 1.08 9.18 -1.25
N TYR A 88 0.04 8.82 -0.50
CA TYR A 88 -0.98 7.86 -0.92
C TYR A 88 -2.34 8.53 -0.92
N HIS A 89 -3.17 8.13 -1.89
CA HIS A 89 -4.57 8.49 -1.91
C HIS A 89 -5.43 7.25 -1.67
N ALA A 90 -6.47 7.40 -0.85
CA ALA A 90 -7.46 6.36 -0.65
C ALA A 90 -8.85 6.94 -0.39
N ILE A 91 -9.88 6.21 -0.79
CA ILE A 91 -11.25 6.48 -0.35
C ILE A 91 -11.46 5.75 0.97
N VAL A 92 -11.89 6.47 2.01
CA VAL A 92 -12.20 5.91 3.33
C VAL A 92 -13.68 6.06 3.65
N ARG A 93 -14.18 5.16 4.50
CA ARG A 93 -15.53 5.24 5.07
C ARG A 93 -15.66 6.49 5.94
N GLY A 94 -16.79 7.19 5.86
CA GLY A 94 -17.14 8.33 6.69
C GLY A 94 -16.47 9.64 6.25
N TRP A 95 -16.78 10.72 6.96
CA TRP A 95 -16.09 12.00 6.80
C TRP A 95 -15.10 12.20 7.93
N ILE A 96 -13.89 12.63 7.57
CA ILE A 96 -12.90 13.18 8.49
C ILE A 96 -12.85 14.67 8.19
N GLU A 97 -13.03 15.50 9.22
CA GLU A 97 -13.18 16.95 9.04
C GLU A 97 -11.83 17.67 8.99
N GLU A 98 -10.85 17.21 9.76
CA GLU A 98 -9.57 17.88 9.92
C GLU A 98 -8.39 16.98 9.51
N GLU A 99 -7.31 17.60 9.07
CA GLU A 99 -6.03 16.91 8.91
C GLU A 99 -5.40 16.58 10.26
N GLY A 100 -4.51 15.59 10.30
CA GLY A 100 -3.89 15.19 11.55
C GLY A 100 -2.72 14.23 11.38
N VAL A 101 -2.13 13.87 12.50
CA VAL A 101 -1.07 12.86 12.59
C VAL A 101 -1.56 11.76 13.53
N LEU A 102 -1.61 10.54 13.00
CA LEU A 102 -1.85 9.35 13.81
C LEU A 102 -0.52 8.72 14.18
N ASP A 103 -0.15 8.86 15.44
CA ASP A 103 0.92 8.09 16.09
C ASP A 103 0.27 6.94 16.87
N TYR A 104 0.27 5.76 16.25
CA TYR A 104 -0.33 4.57 16.85
C TYR A 104 0.48 3.34 16.48
N ALA A 105 1.20 2.80 17.47
CA ALA A 105 2.04 1.64 17.32
C ALA A 105 1.24 0.41 16.86
N LEU A 106 1.83 -0.37 15.96
CA LEU A 106 1.21 -1.51 15.32
C LEU A 106 1.87 -2.81 15.78
N LYS A 107 1.06 -3.73 16.32
CA LYS A 107 1.51 -5.11 16.57
C LYS A 107 1.94 -5.77 15.27
N VAL A 108 2.99 -6.59 15.34
CA VAL A 108 3.50 -7.33 14.19
C VAL A 108 2.48 -8.37 13.76
N GLU A 109 2.06 -8.33 12.49
CA GLU A 109 1.22 -9.37 11.89
C GLU A 109 2.10 -10.43 11.25
N LEU A 110 2.38 -11.48 12.03
CA LEU A 110 3.17 -12.63 11.59
C LEU A 110 2.43 -13.39 10.47
N ASP A 111 3.18 -13.78 9.45
CA ASP A 111 2.72 -14.70 8.43
C ASP A 111 2.84 -16.15 8.95
N LYS A 112 1.74 -16.90 8.95
CA LYS A 112 1.70 -18.27 9.49
C LYS A 112 2.73 -19.22 8.85
N ILE A 113 3.17 -18.92 7.63
CA ILE A 113 4.08 -19.75 6.85
C ILE A 113 5.50 -19.18 6.89
N ALA A 114 5.68 -17.89 6.59
CA ALA A 114 7.02 -17.28 6.58
C ALA A 114 7.60 -17.08 7.98
N ASP A 115 6.74 -16.85 8.97
CA ASP A 115 7.12 -16.60 10.37
C ASP A 115 6.81 -17.80 11.28
N LYS A 116 6.73 -19.02 10.72
CA LYS A 116 6.37 -20.25 11.46
C LYS A 116 7.24 -20.47 12.71
N PHE A 117 8.48 -19.99 12.70
CA PHE A 117 9.45 -20.10 13.80
C PHE A 117 9.70 -18.78 14.54
N ALA A 118 8.99 -17.70 14.20
CA ALA A 118 9.15 -16.43 14.88
C ALA A 118 8.47 -16.45 16.26
N SER A 119 9.06 -15.77 17.24
CA SER A 119 8.38 -15.50 18.51
C SER A 119 7.03 -14.82 18.25
N GLN A 120 5.97 -15.36 18.86
CA GLN A 120 4.62 -14.80 18.73
C GLN A 120 4.43 -13.52 19.55
N GLU A 121 5.23 -13.34 20.60
CA GLU A 121 5.27 -12.11 21.37
C GLU A 121 6.36 -11.20 20.79
N LYS A 122 5.94 -10.32 19.89
CA LYS A 122 6.73 -9.17 19.46
C LYS A 122 6.07 -7.90 19.95
N GLU A 123 6.88 -6.97 20.43
CA GLU A 123 6.42 -5.64 20.81
C GLU A 123 5.77 -4.92 19.63
N ALA A 124 4.84 -4.01 19.94
CA ALA A 124 4.25 -3.15 18.93
C ALA A 124 5.34 -2.24 18.35
N GLN A 125 5.36 -2.12 17.03
CA GLN A 125 6.32 -1.28 16.34
C GLN A 125 5.75 0.12 16.17
N GLU A 126 6.56 1.13 16.44
CA GLU A 126 6.21 2.53 16.20
C GLU A 126 5.72 2.71 14.76
N ALA A 127 4.59 3.40 14.61
CA ALA A 127 3.98 3.67 13.32
C ALA A 127 3.28 5.02 13.32
N VAL A 128 3.72 5.91 12.43
CA VAL A 128 3.23 7.28 12.32
C VAL A 128 2.77 7.57 10.90
N THR A 129 1.56 8.12 10.76
CA THR A 129 0.96 8.53 9.48
C THR A 129 0.34 9.91 9.61
N ALA A 130 0.80 10.86 8.79
CA ALA A 130 0.08 12.11 8.59
C ALA A 130 -1.04 11.89 7.56
N TYR A 131 -2.20 12.48 7.75
CA TYR A 131 -3.34 12.36 6.84
C TYR A 131 -4.06 13.69 6.67
N LYS A 132 -4.70 13.87 5.51
CA LYS A 132 -5.47 15.06 5.16
C LYS A 132 -6.70 14.69 4.33
N PRO A 133 -7.91 15.10 4.73
CA PRO A 133 -9.09 14.96 3.88
C PRO A 133 -8.98 15.92 2.69
N LEU A 134 -9.18 15.39 1.47
CA LEU A 134 -9.13 16.16 0.23
C LEU A 134 -10.52 16.47 -0.33
N ALA A 135 -11.45 15.53 -0.23
CA ALA A 135 -12.81 15.68 -0.73
C ALA A 135 -13.78 14.79 0.06
N LYS A 136 -15.02 15.26 0.23
CA LYS A 136 -16.08 14.54 0.92
C LYS A 136 -17.22 14.25 -0.04
N VAL A 137 -17.83 13.08 0.09
CA VAL A 137 -19.02 12.70 -0.67
C VAL A 137 -20.01 11.96 0.23
N GLU A 138 -21.29 12.15 -0.02
CA GLU A 138 -22.38 11.34 0.51
C GLU A 138 -23.11 10.71 -0.68
N VAL A 139 -23.27 9.39 -0.67
CA VAL A 139 -23.89 8.62 -1.75
C VAL A 139 -25.27 8.12 -1.31
N PRO A 140 -26.24 8.01 -2.23
CA PRO A 140 -27.62 7.61 -1.93
C PRO A 140 -27.76 6.07 -1.79
N TYR A 141 -26.79 5.43 -1.15
CA TYR A 141 -26.78 4.00 -0.88
C TYR A 141 -26.64 3.77 0.62
N SER A 142 -27.38 2.82 1.17
CA SER A 142 -27.31 2.45 2.57
C SER A 142 -26.36 1.27 2.79
N THR A 143 -25.50 1.37 3.82
CA THR A 143 -24.70 0.23 4.33
C THR A 143 -25.18 -0.24 5.72
N GLY A 144 -26.35 0.21 6.19
CA GLY A 144 -26.83 -0.15 7.52
C GLY A 144 -28.00 0.71 7.99
N LYS A 145 -27.79 1.43 9.10
CA LYS A 145 -28.87 2.14 9.81
C LYS A 145 -29.34 3.43 9.13
N PHE A 146 -28.50 4.01 8.26
CA PHE A 146 -28.75 5.30 7.63
C PHE A 146 -29.14 5.13 6.16
N PRO A 147 -29.97 6.02 5.59
CA PRO A 147 -30.41 5.92 4.19
C PRO A 147 -29.27 6.17 3.19
N THR A 148 -28.26 6.92 3.59
CA THR A 148 -27.11 7.33 2.78
C THR A 148 -25.80 6.86 3.42
N THR A 149 -24.71 6.94 2.66
CA THR A 149 -23.37 6.58 3.15
C THR A 149 -22.36 7.66 2.80
N ARG A 150 -21.46 7.96 3.76
CA ARG A 150 -20.42 8.98 3.61
C ARG A 150 -19.06 8.37 3.32
N TYR A 151 -18.28 9.06 2.51
CA TYR A 151 -16.89 8.72 2.19
C TYR A 151 -16.02 9.98 2.07
N CYS A 152 -14.72 9.81 2.26
CA CYS A 152 -13.73 10.85 2.07
C CYS A 152 -12.59 10.35 1.19
N LEU A 153 -12.15 11.17 0.23
CA LEU A 153 -10.84 11.01 -0.39
C LEU A 153 -9.80 11.55 0.59
N MET A 154 -8.81 10.72 0.94
CA MET A 154 -7.76 11.04 1.89
C MET A 154 -6.40 11.05 1.19
N GLU A 155 -5.60 12.07 1.47
CA GLU A 155 -4.14 12.03 1.31
C GLU A 155 -3.53 11.45 2.60
N MET A 156 -2.56 10.55 2.47
CA MET A 156 -1.85 9.93 3.59
C MET A 156 -0.35 9.86 3.31
N LYS A 157 0.46 10.30 4.28
CA LYS A 157 1.92 10.31 4.23
C LYS A 157 2.48 9.48 5.39
N PRO A 158 2.78 8.18 5.17
CA PRO A 158 3.35 7.34 6.22
C PRO A 158 4.81 7.76 6.48
N LYS A 159 5.10 8.16 7.73
CA LYS A 159 6.46 8.48 8.19
C LYS A 159 7.27 7.23 8.51
N THR A 160 6.58 6.12 8.78
CA THR A 160 7.16 4.78 8.96
C THR A 160 6.70 3.83 7.87
N GLY A 161 7.15 2.56 7.87
CA GLY A 161 6.85 1.58 6.81
C GLY A 161 6.36 0.22 7.30
N ARG A 162 5.38 0.16 8.22
CA ARG A 162 4.90 -1.11 8.78
C ARG A 162 3.92 -1.84 7.86
N LYS A 163 3.81 -3.16 8.02
CA LYS A 163 2.89 -4.01 7.23
C LYS A 163 1.45 -3.50 7.35
N HIS A 164 0.85 -3.23 6.19
CA HIS A 164 -0.51 -2.68 6.05
C HIS A 164 -0.76 -1.40 6.87
N GLN A 165 0.27 -0.58 7.12
CA GLN A 165 0.19 0.54 8.06
C GLN A 165 -1.02 1.47 7.82
N LEU A 166 -1.14 2.03 6.61
CA LEU A 166 -2.23 2.97 6.27
C LEU A 166 -3.61 2.33 6.47
N ARG A 167 -3.76 1.09 6.01
CA ARG A 167 -4.99 0.30 6.12
C ARG A 167 -5.41 0.11 7.58
N ARG A 168 -4.45 -0.28 8.43
CA ARG A 168 -4.67 -0.51 9.87
C ARG A 168 -4.91 0.79 10.64
N HIS A 169 -4.18 1.85 10.30
CA HIS A 169 -4.35 3.19 10.85
C HIS A 169 -5.74 3.77 10.54
N MET A 170 -6.18 3.68 9.30
CA MET A 170 -7.52 4.12 8.89
C MET A 170 -8.62 3.28 9.56
N ALA A 171 -8.41 1.96 9.71
CA ALA A 171 -9.31 1.11 10.49
C ALA A 171 -9.36 1.50 11.98
N HIS A 172 -8.21 1.85 12.59
CA HIS A 172 -8.13 2.33 13.97
C HIS A 172 -8.93 3.61 14.19
N LEU A 173 -8.90 4.54 13.23
CA LEU A 173 -9.74 5.75 13.25
C LEU A 173 -11.24 5.47 13.03
N ARG A 174 -11.64 4.22 12.77
CA ARG A 174 -13.01 3.82 12.36
C ARG A 174 -13.43 4.38 10.99
N HIS A 175 -12.45 4.74 10.18
CA HIS A 175 -12.57 5.19 8.80
C HIS A 175 -11.82 4.23 7.86
N PRO A 176 -12.15 2.93 7.83
CA PRO A 176 -11.41 1.97 6.99
C PRO A 176 -11.40 2.36 5.51
N ILE A 177 -10.32 1.99 4.82
CA ILE A 177 -10.19 2.14 3.36
C ILE A 177 -11.24 1.26 2.66
N VAL A 178 -11.94 1.84 1.70
CA VAL A 178 -12.92 1.13 0.87
C VAL A 178 -12.22 0.12 -0.03
N GLY A 179 -12.78 -1.09 -0.11
CA GLY A 179 -12.21 -2.21 -0.85
C GLY A 179 -11.23 -3.07 -0.03
N ASP A 180 -10.85 -2.64 1.17
CA ASP A 180 -9.96 -3.42 2.04
C ASP A 180 -10.69 -4.63 2.63
N THR A 181 -10.30 -5.83 2.21
CA THR A 181 -10.93 -7.09 2.65
C THR A 181 -10.38 -7.63 3.98
N THR A 182 -9.27 -7.08 4.48
CA THR A 182 -8.59 -7.56 5.69
C THR A 182 -8.88 -6.66 6.89
N HIS A 183 -8.81 -5.35 6.71
CA HIS A 183 -8.99 -4.35 7.76
C HIS A 183 -10.19 -3.42 7.50
N GLY A 184 -10.95 -3.66 6.42
CA GLY A 184 -12.08 -2.82 6.03
C GLY A 184 -13.44 -3.28 6.55
N ASP A 185 -14.48 -2.57 6.12
CA ASP A 185 -15.87 -2.89 6.44
C ASP A 185 -16.54 -3.62 5.27
N GLY A 186 -16.90 -4.88 5.48
CA GLY A 186 -17.54 -5.73 4.47
C GLY A 186 -18.83 -5.16 3.88
N LYS A 187 -19.60 -4.39 4.64
CA LYS A 187 -20.86 -3.77 4.16
C LYS A 187 -20.57 -2.67 3.15
N HIS A 188 -19.58 -1.83 3.42
CA HIS A 188 -19.14 -0.79 2.51
C HIS A 188 -18.45 -1.38 1.27
N ASN A 189 -17.64 -2.42 1.45
CA ASN A 189 -16.99 -3.10 0.34
C ASN A 189 -17.98 -3.73 -0.63
N LYS A 190 -19.09 -4.29 -0.12
CA LYS A 190 -20.12 -4.91 -0.96
C LYS A 190 -20.76 -3.93 -1.94
N LEU A 191 -20.82 -2.63 -1.62
CA LEU A 191 -21.35 -1.62 -2.54
C LEU A 191 -20.49 -1.41 -3.78
N TYR A 192 -19.19 -1.69 -3.71
CA TYR A 192 -18.22 -1.40 -4.78
C TYR A 192 -17.55 -2.64 -5.35
N ARG A 193 -17.98 -3.84 -4.93
CA ARG A 193 -17.58 -5.09 -5.59
C ARG A 193 -18.44 -5.26 -6.84
N THR A 194 -17.81 -5.13 -8.00
CA THR A 194 -18.33 -5.61 -9.29
C THR A 194 -18.26 -7.13 -9.37
#